data_AF-A0A4Q2XRS4-F1
#
_entry.id   AF-A0A4Q2XRS4-F1
#
_cell.length_a   1.000
_cell.length_b   1.000
_cell.length_c   1.000
_cell.angle_alpha   90.00
_cell.angle_beta   90.00
_cell.angle_gamma   90.00
#
_symmetry.space_group_name_H-M   'P 1'
#
loop_
_entity.id
_entity.type
_entity.pdbx_description
1 polymer ?
#
loop_
_entity_poly.entity_id
_entity_poly.type
_entity_poly.pdbx_seq_one_letter_code
_entity_poly.pdbx_strand_id
1 'polypeptide(L)'
;MTNLSSIPGIGKSSLELLEAAGFPDAESLAKAGVDELAKELERANTILQIAKKAPGRSNVEKWISSARELTGAPEDNAPKVAMPVNYEDSASVVKMLNDAPFAIPLPAKLLVDHQLGVGDIPPGILLNRYSGDLEVRVEDRVPAPKHGRPSVPSSSVRMADSVRMAEPAPSRLEIDTSRIKPIDALSGPAPRTKTTKAMEDDRVALIRAPRVGTNKGRNPNSRLYIRGVLHSHPISIAIGALITLVLMVMLPTGIISAALLLFSSEMPEKFGWVPKWLLVFPLALPVLGLIYLIWGARGSCRICGQKLFVPRMCLKNTKAHHIRGLGHIVPLCFHILLFKWFRCTYCGTPVRLKK
;
A
#
# COMPACT_ATOMS: atom_id res chain seq x y z
N MET A 1 -40.97 0.93 18.57
CA MET A 1 -40.32 2.07 17.89
C MET A 1 -40.44 3.27 18.81
N THR A 2 -39.37 3.59 19.53
CA THR A 2 -39.31 4.73 20.44
C THR A 2 -38.99 5.99 19.64
N ASN A 3 -39.95 6.92 19.59
CA ASN A 3 -39.83 8.15 18.81
C ASN A 3 -38.80 9.10 19.43
N LEU A 4 -38.00 9.77 18.59
CA LEU A 4 -36.97 10.75 19.03
C LEU A 4 -37.54 11.92 19.86
N SER A 5 -38.83 12.21 19.73
CA SER A 5 -39.53 13.23 20.51
C SER A 5 -39.64 12.92 22.01
N SER A 6 -39.37 11.68 22.42
CA SER A 6 -39.39 11.23 23.82
C SER A 6 -38.10 11.57 24.58
N ILE A 7 -37.05 12.02 23.89
CA ILE A 7 -35.77 12.35 24.50
C ILE A 7 -35.79 13.82 24.99
N PRO A 8 -35.47 14.08 26.27
CA PRO A 8 -35.49 15.43 26.81
C PRO A 8 -34.41 16.30 26.14
N GLY A 9 -34.81 17.50 25.70
CA GLY A 9 -33.90 18.50 25.13
C GLY A 9 -33.69 18.43 23.62
N ILE A 10 -34.43 17.59 22.88
CA ILE A 10 -34.49 17.65 21.41
C ILE A 10 -35.61 18.60 20.98
N GLY A 11 -35.23 19.75 20.40
CA GLY A 11 -36.19 20.69 19.79
C GLY A 11 -36.60 20.27 18.38
N LYS A 12 -37.67 20.88 17.84
CA LYS A 12 -38.21 20.57 16.49
C LYS A 12 -37.15 20.67 15.38
N SER A 13 -36.32 21.72 15.41
CA SER A 13 -35.23 21.92 14.44
C SER A 13 -34.09 20.90 14.60
N SER A 14 -33.87 20.38 15.81
CA SER A 14 -32.87 19.34 16.04
C SER A 14 -33.37 17.97 15.59
N LEU A 15 -34.68 17.72 15.68
CA LEU A 15 -35.33 16.50 15.22
C LEU A 15 -35.26 16.39 13.69
N GLU A 16 -35.65 17.45 12.97
CA GLU A 16 -35.55 17.50 11.50
C GLU A 16 -34.10 17.29 11.01
N LEU A 17 -33.13 17.78 11.78
CA LEU A 17 -31.71 17.66 11.48
C LEU A 17 -31.20 16.23 11.73
N LEU A 18 -31.66 15.57 12.80
CA LEU A 18 -31.34 14.17 13.09
C LEU A 18 -31.95 13.22 12.04
N GLU A 19 -33.19 13.47 11.63
CA GLU A 19 -33.83 12.73 10.54
C GLU A 19 -33.07 12.93 9.22
N ALA A 20 -32.70 14.18 8.89
CA ALA A 20 -31.91 14.48 7.70
C ALA A 20 -30.49 13.88 7.74
N ALA A 21 -29.92 13.70 8.94
CA ALA A 21 -28.64 13.04 9.15
C ALA A 21 -28.74 11.50 9.11
N GLY A 22 -29.94 10.93 8.94
CA GLY A 22 -30.15 9.49 8.81
C GLY A 22 -30.39 8.76 10.13
N PHE A 23 -30.76 9.48 11.19
CA PHE A 23 -31.11 8.91 12.50
C PHE A 23 -32.60 9.15 12.78
N PRO A 24 -33.51 8.30 12.26
CA PRO A 24 -34.97 8.46 12.45
C PRO A 24 -35.50 7.92 13.78
N ASP A 25 -34.76 7.03 14.46
CA ASP A 25 -35.23 6.30 15.64
C ASP A 25 -34.27 6.42 16.82
N ALA A 26 -34.79 6.34 18.05
CA ALA A 26 -33.97 6.38 19.27
C ALA A 26 -32.97 5.21 19.36
N GLU A 27 -33.29 4.05 18.77
CA GLU A 27 -32.37 2.90 18.70
C GLU A 27 -31.14 3.19 17.82
N SER A 28 -31.34 3.92 16.71
CA SER A 28 -30.26 4.33 15.81
C SER A 28 -29.38 5.38 16.47
N LEU A 29 -29.98 6.28 17.24
CA LEU A 29 -29.27 7.29 18.03
C LEU A 29 -28.46 6.67 19.18
N ALA A 30 -28.99 5.66 19.87
CA ALA A 30 -28.32 4.98 20.98
C ALA A 30 -27.01 4.29 20.56
N LYS A 31 -26.94 3.80 19.31
CA LYS A 31 -25.77 3.12 18.71
C LYS A 31 -24.75 4.09 18.10
N ALA A 32 -25.08 5.37 17.97
CA ALA A 32 -24.20 6.35 17.34
C ALA A 32 -23.01 6.75 18.24
N GLY A 33 -21.87 7.04 17.63
CA GLY A 33 -20.71 7.62 18.31
C GLY A 33 -20.87 9.13 18.49
N VAL A 34 -20.61 9.65 19.69
CA VAL A 34 -20.77 11.09 20.03
C VAL A 34 -20.00 12.01 19.06
N ASP A 35 -18.75 11.65 18.74
CA ASP A 35 -17.87 12.45 17.89
C ASP A 35 -18.21 12.36 16.40
N GLU A 36 -18.76 11.23 15.96
CA GLU A 36 -19.19 11.03 14.57
C GLU A 36 -20.50 11.77 14.33
N LEU A 37 -21.47 11.60 15.23
CA LEU A 37 -22.77 12.24 15.15
C LEU A 37 -22.63 13.77 15.22
N ALA A 38 -21.82 14.33 16.13
CA ALA A 38 -21.62 15.78 16.19
C ALA A 38 -21.08 16.37 14.87
N LYS A 39 -20.16 15.66 14.20
CA LYS A 39 -19.62 16.06 12.89
C LYS A 39 -20.64 15.93 11.78
N GLU A 40 -21.46 14.87 11.80
CA GLU A 40 -22.52 14.67 10.81
C GLU A 40 -23.63 15.70 10.94
N LEU A 41 -24.03 16.06 12.16
CA LEU A 41 -25.00 17.12 12.41
C LEU A 41 -24.44 18.50 12.00
N GLU A 42 -23.15 18.77 12.22
CA GLU A 42 -22.52 20.00 11.74
C GLU A 42 -22.48 20.09 10.21
N ARG A 43 -22.17 18.97 9.53
CA ARG A 43 -22.20 18.87 8.06
C ARG A 43 -23.63 19.01 7.52
N ALA A 44 -24.60 18.35 8.13
CA ALA A 44 -26.00 18.46 7.74
C ALA A 44 -26.51 19.89 7.91
N ASN A 45 -26.15 20.56 9.01
CA ASN A 45 -26.58 21.94 9.25
C ASN A 45 -25.93 22.94 8.30
N THR A 46 -24.68 22.72 7.88
CA THR A 46 -24.01 23.60 6.90
C THR A 46 -24.64 23.51 5.51
N ILE A 47 -25.16 22.34 5.14
CA ILE A 47 -25.81 22.10 3.84
C ILE A 47 -27.28 22.55 3.86
N LEU A 48 -28.02 22.15 4.89
CA LEU A 48 -29.49 22.28 4.94
C LEU A 48 -29.96 23.54 5.69
N GLN A 49 -29.08 24.17 6.47
CA GLN A 49 -29.36 25.39 7.25
C GLN A 49 -30.64 25.33 8.11
N ILE A 50 -30.98 24.14 8.60
CA ILE A 50 -32.22 23.87 9.35
C ILE A 50 -32.21 24.56 10.73
N ALA A 51 -31.05 24.60 11.40
CA ALA A 51 -30.89 25.25 12.69
C ALA A 51 -29.93 26.45 12.60
N LYS A 52 -30.21 27.52 13.36
CA LYS A 52 -29.33 28.69 13.48
C LYS A 52 -27.91 28.34 13.96
N LYS A 53 -27.78 27.29 14.77
CA LYS A 53 -26.49 26.78 15.28
C LYS A 53 -26.58 25.26 15.41
N ALA A 54 -25.56 24.56 14.92
CA ALA A 54 -25.48 23.10 15.08
C ALA A 54 -25.38 22.72 16.58
N PRO A 55 -25.99 21.61 17.00
CA PRO A 55 -25.90 21.16 18.39
C PRO A 55 -24.46 20.84 18.74
N GLY A 56 -23.99 21.37 19.88
CA GLY A 56 -22.65 21.10 20.37
C GLY A 56 -22.50 19.68 20.91
N ARG A 57 -21.24 19.20 21.01
CA ARG A 57 -20.88 17.86 21.50
C ARG A 57 -21.57 17.49 22.83
N SER A 58 -21.68 18.44 23.77
CA SER A 58 -22.32 18.24 25.08
C SER A 58 -23.81 17.94 25.00
N ASN A 59 -24.51 18.46 23.99
CA ASN A 59 -25.94 18.23 23.81
C ASN A 59 -26.16 16.87 23.13
N VAL A 60 -25.31 16.54 22.15
CA VAL A 60 -25.32 15.24 21.46
C VAL A 60 -25.03 14.10 22.44
N GLU A 61 -24.07 14.29 23.35
CA GLU A 61 -23.76 13.32 24.41
C GLU A 61 -24.96 13.04 25.33
N LYS A 62 -25.67 14.10 25.75
CA LYS A 62 -26.91 13.98 26.54
C LYS A 62 -28.02 13.27 25.78
N TRP A 63 -28.16 13.52 24.49
CA TRP A 63 -29.18 12.84 23.67
C TRP A 63 -28.88 11.35 23.51
N ILE A 64 -27.61 10.99 23.31
CA ILE A 64 -27.18 9.59 23.21
C ILE A 64 -27.35 8.88 24.57
N SER A 65 -27.00 9.51 25.69
CA SER A 65 -27.19 8.91 27.01
C SER A 65 -28.67 8.66 27.32
N SER A 66 -29.53 9.65 27.07
CA SER A 66 -30.98 9.49 27.25
C SER A 66 -31.59 8.49 26.26
N ALA A 67 -31.10 8.40 25.02
CA ALA A 67 -31.52 7.38 24.07
C ALA A 67 -31.17 5.97 24.56
N ARG A 68 -29.97 5.78 25.12
CA ARG A 68 -29.51 4.49 25.67
C ARG A 68 -30.31 4.05 26.89
N GLU A 69 -30.62 4.99 27.79
CA GLU A 69 -31.48 4.74 28.95
C GLU A 69 -32.89 4.28 28.52
N LEU A 70 -33.46 4.90 27.48
CA LEU A 70 -34.79 4.55 26.96
C LEU A 70 -34.83 3.22 26.19
N THR A 71 -33.74 2.85 25.51
CA THR A 71 -33.69 1.63 24.69
C THR A 71 -33.08 0.42 25.41
N GLY A 72 -32.54 0.60 26.62
CA GLY A 72 -31.84 -0.46 27.36
C GLY A 72 -30.60 -1.00 26.62
N ALA A 73 -30.01 -0.19 25.74
CA ALA A 73 -28.86 -0.62 24.95
C ALA A 73 -27.61 -0.60 25.85
N PRO A 74 -26.81 -1.69 25.90
CA PRO A 74 -25.60 -1.72 26.70
C PRO A 74 -24.64 -0.63 26.22
N GLU A 75 -23.95 0.02 27.17
CA GLU A 75 -22.84 0.89 26.83
C GLU A 75 -21.81 0.06 26.05
N ASP A 76 -21.78 0.22 24.73
CA ASP A 76 -20.58 -0.07 23.96
C ASP A 76 -19.53 0.96 24.40
N ASN A 77 -18.92 0.68 25.54
CA ASN A 77 -17.60 1.16 25.92
C ASN A 77 -16.61 0.56 24.91
N ALA A 78 -16.70 1.01 23.65
CA ALA A 78 -15.63 0.87 22.70
C ALA A 78 -14.41 1.46 23.42
N PRO A 79 -13.39 0.65 23.74
CA PRO A 79 -12.24 1.14 24.46
C PRO A 79 -11.68 2.29 23.65
N LYS A 80 -11.63 3.49 24.27
CA LYS A 80 -10.97 4.66 23.69
C LYS A 80 -9.61 4.17 23.23
N VAL A 81 -9.41 4.07 21.91
CA VAL A 81 -8.10 3.78 21.34
C VAL A 81 -7.26 4.97 21.77
N ALA A 82 -6.44 4.77 22.80
CA ALA A 82 -5.50 5.77 23.25
C ALA A 82 -4.66 6.12 22.03
N MET A 83 -4.76 7.37 21.59
CA MET A 83 -3.80 7.89 20.62
C MET A 83 -2.39 7.58 21.14
N PRO A 84 -1.42 7.25 20.28
CA PRO A 84 -0.04 7.07 20.72
C PRO A 84 0.36 8.33 21.48
N VAL A 85 0.55 8.18 22.79
CA VAL A 85 0.96 9.28 23.64
C VAL A 85 2.35 9.66 23.14
N ASN A 86 2.51 10.89 22.63
CA ASN A 86 3.82 11.34 22.19
C ASN A 86 4.66 11.62 23.43
N TYR A 87 5.57 10.71 23.77
CA TYR A 87 6.47 10.83 24.91
C TYR A 87 7.75 11.64 24.58
N GLU A 88 7.90 12.14 23.34
CA GLU A 88 9.07 12.93 22.92
C GLU A 88 9.30 14.16 23.80
N ASP A 89 8.24 14.77 24.34
CA ASP A 89 8.32 15.96 25.20
C ASP A 89 8.40 15.63 26.70
N SER A 90 8.36 14.34 27.07
CA SER A 90 8.42 13.96 28.48
C SER A 90 9.83 14.15 29.05
N ALA A 91 9.94 14.86 30.17
CA ALA A 91 11.23 15.22 30.76
C ALA A 91 12.12 13.99 31.08
N SER A 92 11.50 12.84 31.38
CA SER A 92 12.20 11.57 31.59
C SER A 92 12.81 11.01 30.30
N VAL A 93 12.08 11.05 29.17
CA VAL A 93 12.57 10.56 27.88
C VAL A 93 13.63 11.50 27.30
N VAL A 94 13.46 12.82 27.43
CA VAL A 94 14.48 13.79 27.01
C VAL A 94 15.79 13.57 27.77
N LYS A 95 15.71 13.31 29.09
CA LYS A 95 16.90 13.00 29.89
C LYS A 95 17.57 11.68 29.43
N MET A 96 16.78 10.64 29.19
CA MET A 96 17.27 9.36 28.68
C MET A 96 17.93 9.50 27.29
N LEU A 97 17.35 10.29 26.39
CA LEU A 97 17.89 10.52 25.05
C LEU A 97 19.19 11.33 25.07
N ASN A 98 19.33 12.27 26.02
CA ASN A 98 20.58 13.03 26.20
C ASN A 98 21.71 12.16 26.77
N ASP A 99 21.37 11.21 27.63
CA ASP A 99 22.33 10.27 28.22
C ASP A 99 22.60 9.04 27.31
N ALA A 100 21.87 8.91 26.19
CA ALA A 100 21.97 7.77 25.30
C ALA A 100 23.27 7.80 24.46
N PRO A 101 24.00 6.68 24.36
CA PRO A 101 25.15 6.59 23.47
C PRO A 101 24.69 6.66 22.01
N PHE A 102 25.25 7.58 21.22
CA PHE A 102 25.02 7.68 19.78
C PHE A 102 26.26 7.30 18.99
N ALA A 103 26.07 6.66 17.83
CA ALA A 103 27.16 6.28 16.95
C ALA A 103 27.59 7.47 16.07
N ILE A 104 28.88 7.80 16.09
CA ILE A 104 29.46 8.80 15.18
C ILE A 104 29.87 8.07 13.89
N PRO A 105 29.37 8.48 12.72
CA PRO A 105 29.78 7.86 11.47
C PRO A 105 31.23 8.23 11.14
N LEU A 106 32.10 7.22 11.04
CA LEU A 106 33.49 7.40 10.63
C LEU A 106 33.61 7.48 9.10
N PRO A 107 34.34 8.46 8.54
CA PRO A 107 34.56 8.54 7.11
C PRO A 107 35.51 7.45 6.62
N ALA A 108 35.22 6.88 5.45
CA ALA A 108 35.94 5.73 4.90
C ALA A 108 37.46 5.95 4.72
N LYS A 109 37.91 7.20 4.51
CA LYS A 109 39.34 7.52 4.40
C LYS A 109 40.10 7.22 5.70
N LEU A 110 39.54 7.60 6.84
CA LEU A 110 40.15 7.32 8.15
C LEU A 110 40.27 5.82 8.44
N LEU A 111 39.32 5.01 7.97
CA LEU A 111 39.38 3.56 8.12
C LEU A 111 40.54 2.96 7.31
N VAL A 112 40.79 3.48 6.11
CA VAL A 112 41.88 3.02 5.23
C VAL A 112 43.24 3.51 5.73
N ASP A 113 43.34 4.79 6.11
CA ASP A 113 44.59 5.40 6.58
C ASP A 113 45.09 4.74 7.88
N HIS A 114 44.17 4.32 8.76
CA HIS A 114 44.48 3.66 10.02
C HIS A 114 44.36 2.12 9.98
N GLN A 115 44.13 1.53 8.80
CA GLN A 115 43.95 0.07 8.63
C GLN A 115 42.93 -0.56 9.59
N LEU A 116 41.86 0.17 9.91
CA LEU A 116 40.83 -0.28 10.85
C LEU A 116 39.88 -1.26 10.16
N GLY A 117 39.84 -2.49 10.65
CA GLY A 117 38.89 -3.51 10.23
C GLY A 117 37.52 -3.33 10.91
N VAL A 118 36.50 -4.01 10.38
CA VAL A 118 35.15 -4.02 10.99
C VAL A 118 35.18 -4.60 12.42
N GLY A 119 36.12 -5.51 12.70
CA GLY A 119 36.30 -6.10 14.03
C GLY A 119 36.92 -5.16 15.07
N ASP A 120 37.57 -4.08 14.63
CA ASP A 120 38.20 -3.09 15.51
C ASP A 120 37.19 -2.00 15.96
N ILE A 121 36.00 -1.98 15.34
CA ILE A 121 34.91 -1.08 15.71
C ILE A 121 34.16 -1.72 16.89
N PRO A 122 34.09 -1.05 18.06
CA PRO A 122 33.38 -1.61 19.20
C PRO A 122 31.90 -1.82 18.84
N PRO A 123 31.30 -2.95 19.25
CA PRO A 123 29.89 -3.20 18.98
C PRO A 123 29.04 -2.11 19.65
N GLY A 124 28.12 -1.51 18.88
CA GLY A 124 27.21 -0.50 19.42
C GLY A 124 26.36 -1.09 20.55
N ILE A 125 26.32 -0.41 21.70
CA ILE A 125 25.43 -0.76 22.80
C ILE A 125 24.00 -0.43 22.35
N LEU A 126 23.20 -1.45 22.10
CA LEU A 126 21.77 -1.29 21.84
C LEU A 126 21.08 -0.81 23.12
N LEU A 127 20.21 0.20 23.01
CA LEU A 127 19.47 0.81 24.12
C LEU A 127 18.78 -0.22 25.04
N ASN A 128 18.35 -1.36 24.49
CA ASN A 128 17.72 -2.48 25.23
C ASN A 128 18.65 -3.20 26.24
N ARG A 129 19.86 -2.71 26.51
CA ARG A 129 20.83 -3.32 27.45
C ARG A 129 21.32 -2.37 28.55
N TYR A 130 20.71 -1.19 28.70
CA TYR A 130 21.06 -0.30 29.80
C TYR A 130 20.35 -0.74 31.10
N SER A 131 21.08 -0.74 32.22
CA SER A 131 20.52 -1.04 33.53
C SER A 131 19.56 0.07 33.96
N GLY A 132 18.26 -0.22 33.98
CA GLY A 132 17.21 0.73 34.37
C GLY A 132 16.07 0.89 33.36
N ASP A 133 16.01 0.07 32.31
CA ASP A 133 14.99 0.21 31.28
C ASP A 133 13.60 -0.23 31.76
N LEU A 134 12.63 0.66 31.59
CA LEU A 134 11.21 0.39 31.80
C LEU A 134 10.76 -0.49 30.62
N GLU A 135 10.40 -1.76 30.88
CA GLU A 135 9.78 -2.61 29.86
C GLU A 135 8.45 -1.99 29.42
N VAL A 136 8.46 -1.14 28.40
CA VAL A 136 7.24 -0.74 27.70
C VAL A 136 6.85 -1.91 26.82
N ARG A 137 6.23 -2.89 27.45
CA ARG A 137 5.53 -3.98 26.79
C ARG A 137 4.32 -3.35 26.11
N VAL A 138 4.50 -2.92 24.86
CA VAL A 138 3.37 -2.57 24.00
C VAL A 138 2.57 -3.84 23.86
N GLU A 139 1.48 -3.95 24.62
CA GLU A 139 0.45 -4.94 24.36
C GLU A 139 -0.19 -4.59 23.02
N ASP A 140 0.46 -5.00 21.93
CA ASP A 140 -0.23 -5.16 20.66
C ASP A 140 -1.27 -6.26 20.88
N ARG A 141 -2.46 -5.87 21.35
CA ARG A 141 -3.68 -6.66 21.22
C ARG A 141 -3.98 -6.76 19.72
N VAL A 142 -3.26 -7.65 19.05
CA VAL A 142 -3.68 -8.21 17.77
C VAL A 142 -5.08 -8.78 18.00
N PRO A 143 -6.10 -8.33 17.25
CA PRO A 143 -7.45 -8.88 17.40
C PRO A 143 -7.40 -10.38 17.21
N ALA A 144 -7.95 -11.12 18.17
CA ALA A 144 -7.98 -12.57 18.13
C ALA A 144 -8.57 -13.05 16.78
N PRO A 145 -7.95 -14.02 16.10
CA PRO A 145 -8.54 -14.63 14.92
C PRO A 145 -9.86 -15.28 15.33
N LYS A 146 -10.97 -14.80 14.77
CA LYS A 146 -12.25 -15.49 14.87
C LYS A 146 -12.07 -16.88 14.24
N HIS A 147 -12.24 -17.89 15.09
CA HIS A 147 -12.46 -19.32 14.84
C HIS A 147 -11.23 -20.24 14.96
N GLY A 148 -11.14 -20.87 16.14
CA GLY A 148 -11.01 -22.33 16.26
C GLY A 148 -9.65 -22.98 16.00
N ARG A 149 -8.63 -22.69 16.82
CA ARG A 149 -7.55 -23.64 17.15
C ARG A 149 -7.11 -23.48 18.61
N PRO A 150 -6.98 -24.57 19.39
CA PRO A 150 -6.69 -24.50 20.82
C PRO A 150 -5.26 -24.03 21.11
N SER A 151 -5.17 -23.16 22.11
CA SER A 151 -3.96 -22.56 22.68
C SER A 151 -3.16 -23.55 23.53
N VAL A 152 -1.85 -23.64 23.30
CA VAL A 152 -0.90 -24.23 24.25
C VAL A 152 -0.13 -23.08 24.93
N PRO A 153 -0.05 -23.02 26.27
CA PRO A 153 0.55 -21.90 26.98
C PRO A 153 2.08 -21.97 26.94
N SER A 154 2.72 -20.85 26.60
CA SER A 154 4.17 -20.69 26.77
C SER A 154 4.45 -20.14 28.17
N SER A 155 4.92 -21.02 29.06
CA SER A 155 5.56 -20.62 30.31
C SER A 155 7.06 -20.38 30.08
N SER A 156 7.56 -19.41 30.83
CA SER A 156 8.91 -18.88 30.87
C SER A 156 10.05 -19.89 31.12
N VAL A 157 11.16 -19.63 30.42
CA VAL A 157 12.57 -19.69 30.84
C VAL A 157 13.01 -20.85 31.75
N ARG A 158 13.80 -21.77 31.18
CA ARG A 158 14.95 -22.40 31.86
C ARG A 158 16.16 -22.43 30.92
N MET A 159 17.23 -21.80 31.37
CA MET A 159 18.60 -22.03 30.91
C MET A 159 18.99 -23.48 31.24
N ALA A 160 19.53 -24.21 30.27
CA ALA A 160 20.63 -25.16 30.38
C ALA A 160 20.65 -26.10 29.17
N ASP A 161 21.81 -26.14 28.51
CA ASP A 161 22.42 -27.31 27.89
C ASP A 161 21.59 -28.15 26.89
N SER A 162 21.83 -27.90 25.59
CA SER A 162 22.16 -28.97 24.63
C SER A 162 22.44 -28.37 23.26
N VAL A 163 23.74 -28.25 22.96
CA VAL A 163 24.24 -28.29 21.59
C VAL A 163 23.71 -29.58 20.96
N ARG A 164 22.78 -29.47 20.00
CA ARG A 164 22.47 -30.57 19.08
C ARG A 164 23.14 -30.28 17.75
N MET A 165 24.22 -31.02 17.52
CA MET A 165 24.85 -31.24 16.23
C MET A 165 23.78 -31.56 15.17
N ALA A 166 23.78 -30.83 14.06
CA ALA A 166 22.96 -31.16 12.91
C ALA A 166 23.68 -32.21 12.06
N GLU A 167 23.04 -33.36 11.83
CA GLU A 167 23.47 -34.30 10.79
C GLU A 167 23.08 -33.79 9.38
N PRO A 168 23.86 -34.15 8.35
CA PRO A 168 23.91 -33.43 7.08
C PRO A 168 22.90 -33.98 6.07
N ALA A 169 22.17 -33.06 5.41
CA ALA A 169 21.39 -33.33 4.21
C ALA A 169 21.74 -32.29 3.13
N PRO A 170 21.60 -32.62 1.83
CA PRO A 170 22.68 -32.55 0.86
C PRO A 170 22.99 -31.14 0.35
N SER A 171 24.30 -30.95 0.12
CA SER A 171 24.98 -29.88 -0.61
C SER A 171 24.09 -28.78 -1.19
N ARG A 172 24.02 -27.69 -0.42
CA ARG A 172 23.80 -26.34 -0.94
C ARG A 172 24.74 -26.16 -2.14
N LEU A 173 24.22 -25.78 -3.31
CA LEU A 173 25.04 -25.41 -4.47
C LEU A 173 25.99 -24.29 -4.06
N GLU A 174 27.22 -24.67 -3.72
CA GLU A 174 28.30 -23.75 -3.42
C GLU A 174 28.63 -22.97 -4.69
N ILE A 175 28.85 -21.68 -4.53
CA ILE A 175 29.24 -20.81 -5.63
C ILE A 175 30.64 -21.27 -6.06
N ASP A 176 30.75 -21.72 -7.31
CA ASP A 176 32.00 -22.17 -7.90
C ASP A 176 33.03 -21.03 -7.90
N THR A 177 33.95 -21.09 -6.94
CA THR A 177 34.97 -20.07 -6.66
C THR A 177 35.98 -19.94 -7.80
N SER A 178 36.06 -20.91 -8.70
CA SER A 178 36.88 -20.85 -9.92
C SER A 178 36.40 -19.78 -10.91
N ARG A 179 35.15 -19.31 -10.80
CA ARG A 179 34.56 -18.28 -11.67
C ARG A 179 34.72 -16.85 -11.16
N ILE A 180 35.22 -16.69 -9.94
CA ILE A 180 35.43 -15.39 -9.30
C ILE A 180 36.79 -14.88 -9.75
N LYS A 181 36.81 -13.94 -10.69
CA LYS A 181 38.05 -13.25 -11.06
C LYS A 181 38.55 -12.44 -9.85
N PRO A 182 39.84 -12.53 -9.48
CA PRO A 182 40.40 -11.73 -8.42
C PRO A 182 40.23 -10.23 -8.74
N ILE A 183 40.01 -9.42 -7.70
CA ILE A 183 39.77 -7.97 -7.82
C ILE A 183 40.90 -7.25 -8.59
N ASP A 184 42.11 -7.79 -8.54
CA ASP A 184 43.28 -7.27 -9.27
C ASP A 184 43.22 -7.51 -10.79
N ALA A 185 42.34 -8.38 -11.28
CA ALA A 185 42.09 -8.54 -12.72
C ALA A 185 41.13 -7.48 -13.29
N LEU A 186 40.46 -6.71 -12.42
CA LEU A 186 39.56 -5.60 -12.78
C LEU A 186 40.25 -4.22 -12.73
N SER A 187 41.48 -4.14 -12.22
CA SER A 187 42.26 -2.90 -12.10
C SER A 187 43.07 -2.55 -13.36
N GLY A 188 42.93 -3.33 -14.45
CA GLY A 188 43.43 -2.92 -15.76
C GLY A 188 42.72 -1.66 -16.29
N PRO A 189 43.38 -0.81 -17.09
CA PRO A 189 42.80 0.43 -17.60
C PRO A 189 41.69 0.11 -18.60
N ALA A 190 40.46 -0.01 -18.11
CA ALA A 190 39.28 -0.08 -18.95
C ALA A 190 39.19 1.21 -19.80
N PRO A 191 38.88 1.11 -21.11
CA PRO A 191 38.70 2.29 -21.95
C PRO A 191 37.52 3.09 -21.40
N ARG A 192 37.83 4.21 -20.73
CA ARG A 192 36.83 5.18 -20.28
C ARG A 192 36.19 5.78 -21.52
N THR A 193 35.05 5.23 -21.95
CA THR A 193 34.12 5.96 -22.81
C THR A 193 33.79 7.27 -22.09
N LYS A 194 34.26 8.39 -22.67
CA LYS A 194 33.95 9.76 -22.24
C LYS A 194 32.44 9.97 -22.28
N THR A 195 31.76 9.62 -21.20
CA THR A 195 30.44 10.16 -20.91
C THR A 195 30.67 11.50 -20.25
N THR A 196 30.22 12.57 -20.91
CA THR A 196 30.15 13.91 -20.36
C THR A 196 29.54 13.85 -18.97
N LYS A 197 30.30 14.27 -17.95
CA LYS A 197 29.84 14.43 -16.58
C LYS A 197 28.80 15.56 -16.55
N ALA A 198 27.54 15.23 -16.80
CA ALA A 198 26.48 15.95 -16.09
C ALA A 198 26.77 15.77 -14.59
N MET A 199 26.73 16.85 -13.82
CA MET A 199 26.94 16.85 -12.36
C MET A 199 26.22 15.64 -11.75
N GLU A 200 26.89 14.94 -10.84
CA GLU A 200 26.38 13.71 -10.24
C GLU A 200 25.02 13.95 -9.55
N ASP A 201 24.84 15.15 -8.97
CA ASP A 201 23.58 15.66 -8.45
C ASP A 201 22.47 15.77 -9.50
N ASP A 202 22.80 16.10 -10.74
CA ASP A 202 21.84 16.23 -11.84
C ASP A 202 21.34 14.84 -12.28
N ARG A 203 22.21 13.82 -12.24
CA ARG A 203 21.82 12.40 -12.45
C ARG A 203 20.94 11.88 -11.31
N VAL A 204 21.22 12.26 -10.06
CA VAL A 204 20.41 11.86 -8.91
C VAL A 204 19.07 12.61 -8.88
N ALA A 205 19.04 13.88 -9.25
CA ALA A 205 17.83 14.68 -9.42
C ALA A 205 16.95 14.14 -10.56
N LEU A 206 17.55 13.67 -11.67
CA LEU A 206 16.86 12.96 -12.75
C LEU A 206 16.20 11.65 -12.30
N ILE A 207 16.65 11.06 -11.20
CA ILE A 207 16.06 9.84 -10.66
C ILE A 207 14.97 10.19 -9.64
N ARG A 208 15.12 11.23 -8.83
CA ARG A 208 14.23 11.50 -7.68
C ARG A 208 13.17 12.58 -7.91
N ALA A 209 13.47 13.62 -8.70
CA ALA A 209 12.62 14.80 -8.84
C ALA A 209 11.94 14.93 -10.23
N PRO A 210 10.72 15.49 -10.32
CA PRO A 210 10.10 15.88 -11.59
C PRO A 210 11.00 16.84 -12.37
N ARG A 211 11.20 16.61 -13.67
CA ARG A 211 12.03 17.50 -14.49
C ARG A 211 11.28 18.81 -14.77
N VAL A 212 11.92 19.94 -14.48
CA VAL A 212 11.35 21.29 -14.68
C VAL A 212 11.02 21.51 -16.17
N GLY A 213 11.86 21.01 -17.09
CA GLY A 213 11.65 21.12 -18.53
C GLY A 213 10.46 20.31 -19.07
N THR A 214 10.22 19.10 -18.55
CA THR A 214 9.13 18.22 -19.03
C THR A 214 7.74 18.70 -18.57
N ASN A 215 7.69 19.41 -17.44
CA ASN A 215 6.46 19.93 -16.87
C ASN A 215 6.31 21.45 -17.00
N LYS A 216 7.14 22.11 -17.81
CA LYS A 216 7.07 23.57 -18.01
C LYS A 216 5.67 23.95 -18.52
N GLY A 217 5.00 24.87 -17.83
CA GLY A 217 3.65 25.33 -18.16
C GLY A 217 2.51 24.36 -17.85
N ARG A 218 2.76 23.24 -17.15
CA ARG A 218 1.70 22.30 -16.71
C ARG A 218 1.38 22.50 -15.24
N ASN A 219 0.09 22.61 -14.93
CA ASN A 219 -0.37 22.74 -13.55
C ASN A 219 0.02 21.49 -12.73
N PRO A 220 0.63 21.65 -11.53
CA PRO A 220 1.04 20.54 -10.67
C PRO A 220 -0.09 19.57 -10.28
N ASN A 221 -1.33 20.05 -10.27
CA ASN A 221 -2.52 19.26 -9.95
C ASN A 221 -3.11 18.53 -11.16
N SER A 222 -2.67 18.85 -12.39
CA SER A 222 -3.18 18.21 -13.60
C SER A 222 -2.76 16.73 -13.71
N ARG A 223 -3.55 15.91 -14.39
CA ARG A 223 -3.22 14.50 -14.69
C ARG A 223 -2.04 14.35 -15.66
N LEU A 224 -1.81 15.38 -16.46
CA LEU A 224 -0.74 15.47 -17.45
C LEU A 224 0.62 15.87 -16.82
N TYR A 225 0.63 16.27 -15.54
CA TYR A 225 1.86 16.58 -14.83
C TYR A 225 2.60 15.28 -14.51
N ILE A 226 3.80 15.12 -15.09
CA ILE A 226 4.60 13.90 -14.97
C ILE A 226 5.32 13.92 -13.61
N ARG A 227 4.94 12.97 -12.76
CA ARG A 227 5.46 12.85 -11.40
C ARG A 227 6.47 11.71 -11.26
N GLY A 228 7.43 11.91 -10.37
CA GLY A 228 8.17 10.81 -9.74
C GLY A 228 9.37 10.26 -10.50
N VAL A 229 9.74 9.05 -10.10
CA VAL A 229 11.03 8.40 -10.37
C VAL A 229 11.08 7.82 -11.78
N LEU A 230 12.21 7.94 -12.46
CA LEU A 230 12.39 7.39 -13.80
C LEU A 230 12.46 5.85 -13.78
N HIS A 231 11.65 5.19 -14.61
CA HIS A 231 11.75 3.75 -14.83
C HIS A 231 12.96 3.39 -15.68
N SER A 232 13.65 2.27 -15.39
CA SER A 232 14.83 1.84 -16.14
C SER A 232 14.51 1.43 -17.57
N HIS A 233 13.39 0.74 -17.78
CA HIS A 233 12.95 0.26 -19.08
C HIS A 233 11.56 0.82 -19.42
N PRO A 234 11.45 2.05 -19.94
CA PRO A 234 10.15 2.68 -20.16
C PRO A 234 9.36 2.06 -21.31
N ILE A 235 10.05 1.70 -22.40
CA ILE A 235 9.42 1.12 -23.60
C ILE A 235 8.86 -0.26 -23.28
N SER A 236 9.61 -1.08 -22.55
CA SER A 236 9.17 -2.43 -22.15
C SER A 236 7.88 -2.38 -21.31
N ILE A 237 7.78 -1.44 -20.36
CA ILE A 237 6.55 -1.26 -19.57
C ILE A 237 5.38 -0.76 -20.42
N ALA A 238 5.62 0.13 -21.39
CA ALA A 238 4.58 0.59 -22.30
C ALA A 238 4.05 -0.53 -23.21
N ILE A 239 4.95 -1.35 -23.77
CA ILE A 239 4.60 -2.53 -24.56
C ILE A 239 3.83 -3.54 -23.70
N GLY A 240 4.32 -3.82 -22.49
CA GLY A 240 3.64 -4.68 -21.52
C GLY A 240 2.21 -4.20 -21.23
N ALA A 241 2.02 -2.91 -20.99
CA ALA A 241 0.69 -2.33 -20.74
C ALA A 241 -0.27 -2.49 -21.94
N LEU A 242 0.24 -2.30 -23.17
CA LEU A 242 -0.55 -2.50 -24.39
C LEU A 242 -0.98 -3.96 -24.54
N ILE A 243 -0.03 -4.90 -24.42
CA ILE A 243 -0.32 -6.33 -24.56
C ILE A 243 -1.31 -6.79 -23.50
N THR A 244 -1.17 -6.36 -22.24
CA THR A 244 -2.11 -6.73 -21.17
C THR A 244 -3.53 -6.25 -21.48
N LEU A 245 -3.68 -5.04 -22.02
CA LEU A 245 -4.99 -4.50 -22.39
C LEU A 245 -5.59 -5.29 -23.57
N VAL A 246 -4.80 -5.58 -24.60
CA VAL A 246 -5.22 -6.43 -25.72
C VAL A 246 -5.63 -7.81 -25.24
N LEU A 247 -4.86 -8.44 -24.34
CA LEU A 247 -5.15 -9.75 -23.80
C LEU A 247 -6.43 -9.77 -22.96
N MET A 248 -6.71 -8.71 -22.20
CA MET A 248 -7.97 -8.59 -21.45
C MET A 248 -9.22 -8.54 -22.34
N VAL A 249 -9.10 -8.08 -23.59
CA VAL A 249 -10.19 -8.09 -24.57
C VAL A 249 -10.19 -9.40 -25.37
N MET A 250 -9.03 -9.83 -25.85
CA MET A 250 -8.89 -11.02 -26.68
C MET A 250 -9.23 -12.31 -25.94
N LEU A 251 -8.99 -12.40 -24.63
CA LEU A 251 -9.31 -13.60 -23.85
C LEU A 251 -10.83 -13.90 -23.82
N PRO A 252 -11.71 -12.99 -23.38
CA PRO A 252 -13.15 -13.24 -23.43
C PRO A 252 -13.67 -13.39 -24.86
N THR A 253 -13.18 -12.58 -25.82
CA THR A 253 -13.57 -12.74 -27.24
C THR A 253 -13.15 -14.10 -27.79
N GLY A 254 -11.96 -14.60 -27.44
CA GLY A 254 -11.48 -15.92 -27.81
C GLY A 254 -12.36 -17.04 -27.26
N ILE A 255 -12.74 -16.96 -25.98
CA ILE A 255 -13.65 -17.93 -25.34
C ILE A 255 -15.02 -17.94 -26.04
N ILE A 256 -15.61 -16.76 -26.26
CA ILE A 256 -16.91 -16.63 -26.95
C ILE A 256 -16.82 -17.16 -28.38
N SER A 257 -15.77 -16.81 -29.10
CA SER A 257 -15.58 -17.24 -30.49
C SER A 257 -15.38 -18.75 -30.62
N ALA A 258 -14.62 -19.37 -29.70
CA ALA A 258 -14.45 -20.82 -29.67
C ALA A 258 -15.78 -21.53 -29.39
N ALA A 259 -16.58 -21.02 -28.45
CA ALA A 259 -17.91 -21.57 -28.15
C ALA A 259 -18.86 -21.44 -29.36
N LEU A 260 -18.87 -20.28 -30.03
CA LEU A 260 -19.69 -20.06 -31.23
C LEU A 260 -19.29 -20.96 -32.39
N LEU A 261 -17.99 -21.16 -32.62
CA LEU A 261 -17.49 -22.06 -33.66
C LEU A 261 -17.86 -23.52 -33.37
N LEU A 262 -17.79 -23.94 -32.11
CA LEU A 262 -18.22 -25.27 -31.69
C LEU A 262 -19.72 -25.47 -31.90
N PHE A 263 -20.55 -24.48 -31.56
CA PHE A 263 -21.99 -24.56 -31.82
C PHE A 263 -22.35 -24.47 -33.31
N SER A 264 -21.53 -23.80 -34.11
CA SER A 264 -21.68 -23.77 -35.57
C SER A 264 -21.50 -25.14 -36.21
N SER A 265 -20.59 -25.98 -35.70
CA SER A 265 -20.40 -27.35 -36.18
C SER A 265 -21.47 -28.32 -35.69
N GLU A 266 -21.90 -28.21 -34.42
CA GLU A 266 -22.86 -29.16 -33.81
C GLU A 266 -24.33 -28.82 -34.11
N MET A 267 -24.67 -27.55 -34.29
CA MET A 267 -26.04 -27.06 -34.54
C MET A 267 -26.10 -26.09 -35.74
N PRO A 268 -25.82 -26.57 -36.97
CA PRO A 268 -25.69 -25.72 -38.15
C PRO A 268 -26.98 -24.97 -38.51
N GLU A 269 -28.16 -25.52 -38.20
CA GLU A 269 -29.45 -24.88 -38.47
C GLU A 269 -29.64 -23.55 -37.72
N LYS A 270 -29.07 -23.42 -36.51
CA LYS A 270 -29.19 -22.21 -35.67
C LYS A 270 -27.95 -21.31 -35.77
N PHE A 271 -26.79 -21.87 -36.08
CA PHE A 271 -25.49 -21.19 -36.00
C PHE A 271 -24.69 -21.18 -37.32
N GLY A 272 -25.33 -21.48 -38.45
CA GLY A 272 -24.69 -21.42 -39.78
C GLY A 272 -24.25 -20.02 -40.22
N TRP A 273 -24.71 -18.97 -39.55
CA TRP A 273 -24.29 -17.59 -39.79
C TRP A 273 -22.89 -17.27 -39.23
N VAL A 274 -22.34 -18.12 -38.36
CA VAL A 274 -21.07 -17.86 -37.67
C VAL A 274 -19.90 -17.94 -38.68
N PRO A 275 -19.14 -16.84 -38.89
CA PRO A 275 -18.07 -16.85 -39.85
C PRO A 275 -16.86 -17.69 -39.41
N LYS A 276 -16.27 -18.48 -40.31
CA LYS A 276 -15.08 -19.31 -40.02
C LYS A 276 -13.83 -18.51 -39.62
N TRP A 277 -13.74 -17.23 -40.00
CA TRP A 277 -12.60 -16.37 -39.63
C TRP A 277 -12.52 -16.05 -38.13
N LEU A 278 -13.59 -16.31 -37.36
CA LEU A 278 -13.57 -16.20 -35.89
C LEU A 278 -12.45 -17.06 -35.26
N LEU A 279 -11.93 -18.06 -35.98
CA LEU A 279 -10.84 -18.93 -35.53
C LEU A 279 -9.53 -18.15 -35.27
N VAL A 280 -9.39 -16.95 -35.82
CA VAL A 280 -8.23 -16.07 -35.56
C VAL A 280 -8.10 -15.74 -34.07
N PHE A 281 -9.20 -15.53 -33.34
CA PHE A 281 -9.14 -15.15 -31.93
C PHE A 281 -8.55 -16.25 -31.02
N PRO A 282 -9.07 -17.50 -31.01
CA PRO A 282 -8.48 -18.56 -30.19
C PRO A 282 -7.07 -18.94 -30.66
N LEU A 283 -6.77 -18.82 -31.96
CA LEU A 283 -5.43 -19.11 -32.49
C LEU A 283 -4.41 -18.02 -32.15
N ALA A 284 -4.82 -16.76 -32.03
CA ALA A 284 -3.94 -15.64 -31.65
C ALA A 284 -3.62 -15.61 -30.15
N LEU A 285 -4.49 -16.17 -29.30
CA LEU A 285 -4.30 -16.21 -27.84
C LEU A 285 -2.96 -16.82 -27.37
N PRO A 286 -2.50 -17.99 -27.87
CA PRO A 286 -1.21 -18.54 -27.45
C PRO A 286 -0.04 -17.62 -27.80
N VAL A 287 -0.08 -16.98 -28.98
CA VAL A 287 0.95 -16.03 -29.42
C VAL A 287 0.95 -14.79 -28.51
N LEU A 288 -0.22 -14.19 -28.28
CA LEU A 288 -0.37 -13.05 -27.38
C LEU A 288 0.01 -13.40 -25.94
N GLY A 289 -0.29 -14.62 -25.49
CA GLY A 289 0.09 -15.14 -24.18
C GLY A 289 1.60 -15.23 -24.02
N LEU A 290 2.32 -15.73 -25.04
CA LEU A 290 3.79 -15.79 -25.03
C LEU A 290 4.41 -14.38 -24.95
N ILE A 291 3.90 -13.45 -25.75
CA ILE A 291 4.34 -12.05 -25.73
C ILE A 291 4.06 -11.44 -24.34
N TYR A 292 2.90 -11.72 -23.74
CA TYR A 292 2.60 -11.28 -22.39
C TYR A 292 3.58 -11.85 -21.35
N LEU A 293 3.99 -13.11 -21.45
CA LEU A 293 4.98 -13.69 -20.53
C LEU A 293 6.36 -13.01 -20.63
N ILE A 294 6.76 -12.57 -21.83
CA ILE A 294 8.04 -11.89 -22.06
C ILE A 294 8.01 -10.44 -21.54
N TRP A 295 7.00 -9.65 -21.90
CA TRP A 295 6.96 -8.22 -21.56
C TRP A 295 6.06 -7.88 -20.36
N GLY A 296 4.86 -8.44 -20.30
CA GLY A 296 3.88 -8.19 -19.25
C GLY A 296 4.27 -8.80 -17.90
N ALA A 297 4.48 -10.12 -17.85
CA ALA A 297 4.80 -10.83 -16.61
C ALA A 297 6.15 -10.41 -16.00
N ARG A 298 7.07 -9.88 -16.81
CA ARG A 298 8.35 -9.33 -16.34
C ARG A 298 8.24 -7.90 -15.82
N GLY A 299 7.22 -7.15 -16.21
CA GLY A 299 7.00 -5.75 -15.81
C GLY A 299 6.87 -5.60 -14.29
N SER A 300 7.87 -4.96 -13.67
CA SER A 300 7.92 -4.71 -12.23
C SER A 300 8.08 -3.22 -11.93
N CYS A 301 7.70 -2.82 -10.72
CA CYS A 301 7.98 -1.50 -10.20
C CYS A 301 9.47 -1.36 -9.86
N ARG A 302 10.08 -0.23 -10.24
CA ARG A 302 11.48 0.11 -9.91
C ARG A 302 11.77 0.19 -8.40
N ILE A 303 10.80 0.66 -7.61
CA ILE A 303 11.00 0.90 -6.17
C ILE A 303 10.77 -0.36 -5.36
N CYS A 304 9.58 -0.98 -5.49
CA CYS A 304 9.20 -2.13 -4.66
C CYS A 304 9.37 -3.48 -5.35
N GLY A 305 9.83 -3.55 -6.61
CA GLY A 305 9.99 -4.80 -7.36
C GLY A 305 8.68 -5.51 -7.73
N GLN A 306 7.54 -4.99 -7.28
CA GLN A 306 6.25 -5.64 -7.43
C GLN A 306 5.78 -5.69 -8.90
N LYS A 307 5.20 -6.83 -9.31
CA LYS A 307 4.64 -7.03 -10.66
C LYS A 307 3.44 -6.11 -10.90
N LEU A 308 3.46 -5.42 -12.04
CA LEU A 308 2.49 -4.37 -12.38
C LEU A 308 1.20 -4.91 -13.02
N PHE A 309 1.35 -5.89 -13.91
CA PHE A 309 0.25 -6.38 -14.77
C PHE A 309 -0.42 -7.67 -14.26
N VAL A 310 -0.13 -8.07 -13.02
CA VAL A 310 -0.67 -9.30 -12.43
C VAL A 310 -1.88 -8.94 -11.55
N PRO A 311 -3.02 -9.63 -11.70
CA PRO A 311 -4.22 -9.34 -10.91
C PRO A 311 -3.92 -9.67 -9.45
N ARG A 312 -4.10 -8.67 -8.59
CA ARG A 312 -3.95 -8.81 -7.15
C ARG A 312 -4.98 -7.96 -6.45
N MET A 313 -5.46 -8.45 -5.31
CA MET A 313 -6.25 -7.67 -4.38
C MET A 313 -5.31 -6.80 -3.55
N CYS A 314 -4.96 -5.63 -4.08
CA CYS A 314 -4.13 -4.66 -3.36
C CYS A 314 -5.03 -3.72 -2.53
N LEU A 315 -5.09 -3.92 -1.22
CA LEU A 315 -5.77 -3.03 -0.27
C LEU A 315 -4.88 -1.89 0.26
N LYS A 316 -3.58 -1.89 -0.07
CA LYS A 316 -2.58 -1.02 0.58
C LYS A 316 -2.64 0.46 0.15
N ASN A 317 -3.19 0.77 -1.03
CA ASN A 317 -3.17 2.13 -1.55
C ASN A 317 -4.57 2.59 -1.99
N THR A 318 -5.23 3.36 -1.13
CA THR A 318 -6.55 3.96 -1.37
C THR A 318 -6.58 4.94 -2.55
N LYS A 319 -5.43 5.51 -2.95
CA LYS A 319 -5.31 6.41 -4.10
C LYS A 319 -5.08 5.68 -5.42
N ALA A 320 -5.00 4.35 -5.43
CA ALA A 320 -4.90 3.59 -6.66
C ALA A 320 -6.25 3.62 -7.39
N HIS A 321 -6.25 4.08 -8.64
CA HIS A 321 -7.44 4.03 -9.47
C HIS A 321 -7.90 2.58 -9.63
N HIS A 322 -9.20 2.36 -9.46
CA HIS A 322 -9.83 1.06 -9.57
C HIS A 322 -11.13 1.22 -10.36
N ILE A 323 -11.43 0.24 -11.19
CA ILE A 323 -12.73 0.12 -11.84
C ILE A 323 -13.42 -1.10 -11.20
N ARG A 324 -14.67 -0.92 -10.78
CA ARG A 324 -15.48 -2.01 -10.22
C ARG A 324 -15.59 -3.12 -11.27
N GLY A 325 -15.18 -4.35 -10.91
CA GLY A 325 -15.15 -5.51 -11.82
C GLY A 325 -13.83 -5.73 -12.57
N LEU A 326 -13.20 -4.67 -13.11
CA LEU A 326 -11.94 -4.79 -13.88
C LEU A 326 -10.66 -4.61 -13.05
N GLY A 327 -10.80 -4.21 -11.77
CA GLY A 327 -9.70 -4.06 -10.84
C GLY A 327 -8.79 -2.86 -11.13
N HIS A 328 -7.53 -2.97 -10.75
CA HIS A 328 -6.53 -1.88 -10.84
C HIS A 328 -5.68 -1.90 -12.11
N ILE A 329 -5.66 -3.01 -12.85
CA ILE A 329 -4.77 -3.20 -14.01
C ILE A 329 -5.20 -2.30 -15.16
N VAL A 330 -6.49 -2.23 -15.46
CA VAL A 330 -6.99 -1.46 -16.60
C VAL A 330 -6.69 0.04 -16.44
N PRO A 331 -7.02 0.69 -15.31
CA PRO A 331 -6.64 2.09 -15.08
C PRO A 331 -5.12 2.31 -15.15
N LEU A 332 -4.34 1.37 -14.63
CA LEU A 332 -2.89 1.42 -14.66
C LEU A 332 -2.35 1.42 -16.11
N CYS A 333 -2.84 0.50 -16.96
CA CYS A 333 -2.45 0.43 -18.36
C CYS A 333 -2.83 1.69 -19.12
N PHE A 334 -4.04 2.22 -18.92
CA PHE A 334 -4.46 3.49 -19.54
C PHE A 334 -3.57 4.66 -19.11
N HIS A 335 -3.24 4.75 -17.82
CA HIS A 335 -2.33 5.80 -17.32
C HIS A 335 -0.94 5.71 -17.95
N ILE A 336 -0.40 4.50 -18.05
CA ILE A 336 0.90 4.24 -18.70
C ILE A 336 0.88 4.70 -20.17
N LEU A 337 -0.15 4.32 -20.92
CA LEU A 337 -0.22 4.57 -22.36
C LEU A 337 -0.50 6.04 -22.70
N LEU A 338 -1.45 6.66 -21.99
CA LEU A 338 -1.91 8.03 -22.26
C LEU A 338 -0.99 9.09 -21.62
N PHE A 339 -0.66 8.93 -20.34
CA PHE A 339 0.05 9.97 -19.59
C PHE A 339 1.56 9.73 -19.48
N LYS A 340 2.05 8.55 -19.89
CA LYS A 340 3.48 8.17 -19.82
C LYS A 340 4.06 8.23 -18.39
N TRP A 341 3.21 8.17 -17.38
CA TRP A 341 3.55 8.02 -15.98
C TRP A 341 2.43 7.26 -15.27
N PHE A 342 2.74 6.59 -14.17
CA PHE A 342 1.76 5.87 -13.39
C PHE A 342 2.11 5.89 -11.91
N ARG A 343 1.14 5.54 -11.06
CA ARG A 343 1.37 5.35 -9.62
C ARG A 343 1.35 3.86 -9.34
N CYS A 344 2.38 3.33 -8.69
CA CYS A 344 2.40 1.91 -8.35
C CYS A 344 1.23 1.59 -7.41
N THR A 345 0.47 0.53 -7.72
CA THR A 345 -0.67 0.08 -6.92
C THR A 345 -0.25 -0.41 -5.53
N TYR A 346 1.01 -0.83 -5.36
CA TYR A 346 1.54 -1.36 -4.11
C TYR A 346 2.24 -0.30 -3.24
N CYS A 347 3.33 0.29 -3.72
CA CYS A 347 4.09 1.28 -2.94
C CYS A 347 3.55 2.71 -3.06
N GLY A 348 2.60 2.97 -3.96
CA GLY A 348 2.04 4.29 -4.18
C GLY A 348 3.02 5.31 -4.76
N THR A 349 4.27 4.94 -5.06
CA THR A 349 5.23 5.88 -5.63
C THR A 349 4.86 6.21 -7.08
N PRO A 350 4.87 7.50 -7.48
CA PRO A 350 4.74 7.87 -8.89
C PRO A 350 6.01 7.49 -9.65
N VAL A 351 5.83 6.88 -10.82
CA VAL A 351 6.90 6.41 -11.71
C VAL A 351 6.65 6.99 -13.10
N ARG A 352 7.67 7.61 -13.69
CA ARG A 352 7.63 8.17 -15.04
C ARG A 352 8.32 7.26 -16.06
N LEU A 353 7.78 7.25 -17.27
CA LEU A 353 8.29 6.47 -18.40
C LEU A 353 8.97 7.34 -19.47
N LYS A 354 8.97 8.66 -19.32
CA LYS A 354 9.65 9.59 -20.25
C LYS A 354 10.87 10.22 -19.58
N LYS A 355 11.98 10.34 -20.32
CA LYS A 355 13.16 11.13 -19.92
C LYS A 355 12.89 12.62 -20.08
#